data_AF-A0AA88IHG6-F1
#
_entry.id   AF-A0AA88IHG6-F1
#
_cell.length_a   1.000
_cell.length_b   1.000
_cell.length_c   1.000
_cell.angle_alpha   90.00
_cell.angle_beta   90.00
_cell.angle_gamma   90.00
#
_symmetry.space_group_name_H-M   'P 1'
#
loop_
_entity.id
_entity.type
_entity.pdbx_description
1 polymer ?
#
loop_
_entity_poly.entity_id
_entity_poly.type
_entity_poly.pdbx_seq_one_letter_code
_entity_poly.pdbx_strand_id
1 'polypeptide(L)'
;MNLPHTNLQYADDLNEDTEMEDGLSSENSEEVREECLKSFRSPDYIMEPGIFNELKRYFIAGGDPEQVIDLLSKNYMATAQMANLMAEWLILAGTNIADVQSMVENHMKELVLKSFDPKKADKIFSEDGETPSWLTEIIGHPTWRSLIYRLAEEYPDCLILNFTIKLISDAGFQSEITSISTAAQQIEVFSRILKTSISSYLESSDDDEKSKLIEDCA
;
A
#
# COMPACT_ATOMS: atom_id res chain seq x y z
N MET A 1 -49.20 -3.29 -29.63
CA MET A 1 -49.78 -3.70 -28.33
C MET A 1 -48.65 -3.61 -27.32
N ASN A 2 -48.87 -2.82 -26.27
CA ASN A 2 -47.86 -2.16 -25.45
C ASN A 2 -46.99 -3.11 -24.61
N LEU A 3 -45.71 -2.76 -24.53
CA LEU A 3 -44.78 -3.20 -23.49
C LEU A 3 -45.17 -2.56 -22.15
N PRO A 4 -45.08 -3.27 -21.01
CA PRO A 4 -45.42 -2.73 -19.72
C PRO A 4 -44.33 -1.76 -19.23
N HIS A 5 -44.77 -0.56 -18.85
CA HIS A 5 -43.96 0.43 -18.14
C HIS A 5 -43.70 -0.05 -16.71
N THR A 6 -42.45 -0.30 -16.36
CA THR A 6 -42.01 -0.30 -14.96
C THR A 6 -41.31 1.01 -14.66
N ASN A 7 -41.94 1.72 -13.74
CA ASN A 7 -41.69 3.06 -13.25
C ASN A 7 -40.27 3.22 -12.67
N LEU A 8 -39.60 4.33 -13.01
CA LEU A 8 -38.47 4.84 -12.24
C LEU A 8 -38.98 5.22 -10.84
N GLN A 9 -38.62 4.45 -9.83
CA GLN A 9 -38.81 4.80 -8.42
C GLN A 9 -37.41 4.90 -7.78
N TYR A 10 -36.72 6.01 -8.02
CA TYR A 10 -35.46 6.37 -7.37
C TYR A 10 -35.36 7.90 -7.22
N ALA A 11 -36.37 8.49 -6.59
CA ALA A 11 -36.34 9.87 -6.13
C ALA A 11 -37.37 9.98 -5.02
N ASP A 12 -36.95 9.86 -3.76
CA ASP A 12 -37.63 10.54 -2.63
C ASP A 12 -36.94 10.44 -1.25
N ASP A 13 -35.82 9.72 -1.07
CA ASP A 13 -35.21 9.59 0.28
C ASP A 13 -33.97 10.50 0.52
N LEU A 14 -33.99 11.75 0.06
CA LEU A 14 -32.98 12.74 0.43
C LEU A 14 -33.62 14.08 0.77
N ASN A 15 -34.34 14.13 1.89
CA ASN A 15 -34.59 15.36 2.63
C ASN A 15 -35.10 15.00 4.02
N GLU A 16 -34.21 15.01 5.01
CA GLU A 16 -34.54 15.48 6.37
C GLU A 16 -33.23 15.72 7.14
N ASP A 17 -33.06 16.99 7.54
CA ASP A 17 -32.29 17.50 8.66
C ASP A 17 -30.76 17.36 8.69
N THR A 18 -30.06 18.41 8.24
CA THR A 18 -29.03 19.05 9.08
C THR A 18 -28.86 20.53 8.68
N GLU A 19 -29.65 21.42 9.28
CA GLU A 19 -29.26 22.82 9.43
C GLU A 19 -28.14 22.89 10.47
N MET A 20 -26.89 23.08 10.04
CA MET A 20 -25.84 23.66 10.88
C MET A 20 -25.10 24.73 10.08
N GLU A 21 -25.33 25.97 10.50
CA GLU A 21 -24.66 27.19 10.06
C GLU A 21 -23.14 27.12 10.27
N ASP A 22 -22.46 27.53 9.18
CA ASP A 22 -21.40 28.53 9.12
C ASP A 22 -20.02 28.22 9.74
N GLY A 23 -18.99 28.34 8.90
CA GLY A 23 -17.61 28.52 9.36
C GLY A 23 -16.52 27.60 8.80
N LEU A 24 -16.54 27.22 7.52
CA LEU A 24 -15.35 26.63 6.86
C LEU A 24 -15.10 27.30 5.50
N SER A 25 -14.17 28.25 5.53
CA SER A 25 -13.35 28.78 4.43
C SER A 25 -13.81 28.47 2.99
N SER A 26 -14.22 29.53 2.28
CA SER A 26 -14.24 29.63 0.82
C SER A 26 -12.84 29.37 0.24
N GLU A 27 -12.38 28.12 0.23
CA GLU A 27 -11.63 27.64 -0.93
C GLU A 27 -12.57 27.80 -2.13
N ASN A 28 -12.11 28.53 -3.15
CA ASN A 28 -12.95 28.93 -4.26
C ASN A 28 -13.57 27.66 -4.87
N SER A 29 -14.89 27.47 -4.76
CA SER A 29 -15.55 26.23 -5.20
C SER A 29 -15.26 25.91 -6.67
N GLU A 30 -14.97 26.95 -7.47
CA GLU A 30 -14.50 26.82 -8.84
C GLU A 30 -13.08 26.23 -8.96
N GLU A 31 -12.17 26.59 -8.06
CA GLU A 31 -10.81 26.05 -8.01
C GLU A 31 -10.83 24.57 -7.59
N VAL A 32 -11.63 24.23 -6.57
CA VAL A 32 -11.83 22.83 -6.14
C VAL A 32 -12.35 21.99 -7.30
N ARG A 33 -13.32 22.52 -8.06
CA ARG A 33 -13.88 21.85 -9.23
C ARG A 33 -12.84 21.61 -10.32
N GLU A 34 -12.05 22.62 -10.66
CA GLU A 34 -10.99 22.51 -11.66
C GLU A 34 -9.90 21.53 -11.24
N GLU A 35 -9.57 21.45 -9.96
CA GLU A 35 -8.62 20.47 -9.43
C GLU A 35 -9.14 19.04 -9.59
N CYS A 36 -10.37 18.76 -9.17
CA CYS A 36 -11.00 17.45 -9.34
C CYS A 36 -11.06 17.06 -10.83
N LEU A 37 -11.44 18.00 -11.71
CA LEU A 37 -11.50 17.76 -13.16
C LEU A 37 -10.14 17.43 -13.78
N LYS A 38 -9.05 18.02 -13.28
CA LYS A 38 -7.70 17.65 -13.72
C LYS A 38 -7.39 16.21 -13.35
N SER A 39 -7.75 15.78 -12.15
CA SER A 39 -7.56 14.41 -11.67
C SER A 39 -8.40 13.41 -12.48
N PHE A 40 -9.68 13.70 -12.72
CA PHE A 40 -10.58 12.84 -13.52
C PHE A 40 -10.16 12.66 -14.98
N ARG A 41 -9.34 13.58 -15.52
CA ARG A 41 -8.76 13.47 -16.86
C ARG A 41 -7.56 12.54 -16.92
N SER A 42 -6.98 12.18 -15.78
CA SER A 42 -5.82 11.28 -15.78
C SER A 42 -6.24 9.85 -16.15
N PRO A 43 -5.37 9.10 -16.86
CA PRO A 43 -5.67 7.74 -17.28
C PRO A 43 -5.98 6.83 -16.09
N ASP A 44 -7.01 6.00 -16.23
CA ASP A 44 -7.42 5.01 -15.22
C ASP A 44 -7.76 5.57 -13.82
N TYR A 45 -7.98 6.89 -13.68
CA TYR A 45 -8.27 7.52 -12.38
C TYR A 45 -9.48 6.94 -11.63
N ILE A 46 -10.42 6.32 -12.36
CA ILE A 46 -11.55 5.60 -11.79
C ILE A 46 -11.13 4.44 -10.86
N MET A 47 -9.90 3.93 -11.03
CA MET A 47 -9.33 2.83 -10.24
C MET A 47 -8.54 3.31 -9.02
N GLU A 48 -8.36 4.63 -8.83
CA GLU A 48 -7.62 5.18 -7.70
C GLU A 48 -8.42 5.01 -6.40
N PRO A 49 -7.77 4.64 -5.27
CA PRO A 49 -8.47 4.31 -4.02
C PRO A 49 -9.25 5.50 -3.43
N GLY A 50 -8.86 6.74 -3.76
CA GLY A 50 -9.49 7.97 -3.28
C GLY A 50 -10.64 8.49 -4.15
N ILE A 51 -11.02 7.80 -5.23
CA ILE A 51 -11.98 8.31 -6.23
C ILE A 51 -13.31 8.76 -5.61
N PHE A 52 -13.85 8.02 -4.64
CA PHE A 52 -15.13 8.35 -4.01
C PHE A 52 -15.08 9.64 -3.20
N ASN A 53 -13.97 9.89 -2.50
CA ASN A 53 -13.76 11.12 -1.75
C ASN A 53 -13.67 12.31 -2.70
N GLU A 54 -12.97 12.15 -3.83
CA GLU A 54 -12.83 13.19 -4.84
C GLU A 54 -14.14 13.48 -5.57
N LEU A 55 -14.94 12.46 -5.88
CA LEU A 55 -16.29 12.61 -6.43
C LEU A 55 -17.20 13.38 -5.47
N LYS A 56 -17.17 13.02 -4.18
CA LYS A 56 -17.94 13.73 -3.15
C LYS A 56 -17.52 15.20 -3.07
N ARG A 57 -16.21 15.48 -3.09
CA ARG A 57 -15.64 16.84 -3.08
C ARG A 57 -16.12 17.64 -4.29
N TYR A 58 -16.10 17.04 -5.47
CA TYR A 58 -16.57 17.65 -6.71
C TYR A 58 -18.08 17.97 -6.69
N PHE A 59 -18.91 17.07 -6.18
CA PHE A 59 -20.36 17.30 -6.10
C PHE A 59 -20.74 18.35 -5.06
N ILE A 60 -20.06 18.40 -3.90
CA ILE A 60 -20.25 19.45 -2.89
C ILE A 60 -19.89 20.83 -3.47
N ALA A 61 -18.91 20.90 -4.36
CA ALA A 61 -18.53 22.12 -5.07
C ALA A 61 -19.46 22.50 -6.25
N GLY A 62 -20.57 21.78 -6.46
CA GLY A 62 -21.53 22.04 -7.54
C GLY A 62 -21.08 21.53 -8.91
N GLY A 63 -20.22 20.50 -8.95
CA GLY A 63 -19.79 19.84 -10.17
C GLY A 63 -20.91 19.07 -10.88
N ASP A 64 -20.80 18.95 -12.21
CA ASP A 64 -21.79 18.30 -13.07
C ASP A 64 -21.55 16.77 -13.18
N PRO A 65 -22.51 15.91 -12.80
CA PRO A 65 -22.39 14.46 -12.89
C PRO A 65 -22.12 13.94 -14.31
N GLU A 66 -22.72 14.52 -15.35
CA GLU A 66 -22.53 14.03 -16.72
C GLU A 66 -21.09 14.27 -17.17
N GLN A 67 -20.53 15.44 -16.86
CA GLN A 67 -19.14 15.76 -17.16
C GLN A 67 -18.15 14.78 -16.53
N VAL A 68 -18.32 14.42 -15.25
CA VAL A 68 -17.38 13.49 -14.59
C VAL A 68 -17.53 12.06 -15.13
N ILE A 69 -18.75 11.60 -15.43
CA ILE A 69 -18.98 10.30 -16.06
C ILE A 69 -18.28 10.25 -17.42
N ASP A 70 -18.43 11.28 -18.25
CA ASP A 70 -17.79 11.37 -19.56
C ASP A 70 -16.26 11.35 -19.45
N LEU A 71 -15.69 12.11 -18.51
CA LEU A 71 -14.25 12.16 -18.28
C LEU A 71 -13.69 10.82 -17.79
N LEU A 72 -14.29 10.22 -16.77
CA LEU A 72 -13.80 8.95 -16.21
C LEU A 72 -13.95 7.80 -17.20
N SER A 73 -15.07 7.73 -17.93
CA SER A 73 -15.30 6.68 -18.93
C SER A 73 -14.38 6.81 -20.14
N LYS A 74 -14.13 8.03 -20.64
CA LYS A 74 -13.22 8.25 -21.78
C LYS A 74 -11.76 7.98 -21.45
N ASN A 75 -11.34 8.24 -20.21
CA ASN A 75 -9.94 8.08 -19.79
C ASN A 75 -9.65 6.72 -19.13
N TYR A 76 -10.64 5.83 -19.06
CA TYR A 76 -10.42 4.45 -18.63
C TYR A 76 -9.76 3.64 -19.75
N MET A 77 -8.51 3.23 -19.54
CA MET A 77 -7.72 2.42 -20.46
C MET A 77 -7.61 0.96 -20.03
N ALA A 78 -8.03 0.63 -18.81
CA ALA A 78 -8.02 -0.71 -18.23
C ALA A 78 -6.61 -1.32 -18.14
N THR A 79 -5.58 -0.50 -17.86
CA THR A 79 -4.18 -0.94 -17.89
C THR A 79 -3.92 -2.10 -16.92
N ALA A 80 -4.46 -2.02 -15.70
CA ALA A 80 -4.32 -3.08 -14.69
C ALA A 80 -5.01 -4.39 -15.11
N GLN A 81 -6.21 -4.30 -15.71
CA GLN A 81 -6.95 -5.45 -16.20
C GLN A 81 -6.21 -6.11 -17.38
N MET A 82 -5.59 -5.31 -18.26
CA MET A 82 -4.76 -5.83 -19.34
C MET A 82 -3.55 -6.58 -18.80
N ALA A 83 -2.92 -6.10 -17.72
CA ALA A 83 -1.81 -6.82 -17.08
C ALA A 83 -2.25 -8.20 -16.54
N ASN A 84 -3.43 -8.28 -15.91
CA ASN A 84 -3.99 -9.56 -15.46
C ASN A 84 -4.26 -10.52 -16.64
N LEU A 85 -4.83 -10.00 -17.74
CA LEU A 85 -5.08 -10.79 -18.94
C LEU A 85 -3.79 -11.33 -19.56
N MET A 86 -2.74 -10.52 -19.60
CA MET A 86 -1.42 -10.95 -20.05
C MET A 86 -0.84 -12.04 -19.14
N ALA A 87 -1.00 -11.93 -17.82
CA ALA A 87 -0.58 -12.97 -16.88
C ALA A 87 -1.32 -14.30 -17.13
N GLU A 88 -2.63 -14.26 -17.33
CA GLU A 88 -3.43 -15.43 -17.69
C GLU A 88 -2.98 -16.05 -19.02
N TRP A 89 -2.70 -15.23 -20.03
CA TRP A 89 -2.22 -15.70 -21.32
C TRP A 89 -0.84 -16.36 -21.23
N LEU A 90 0.06 -15.84 -20.39
CA LEU A 90 1.36 -16.47 -20.13
C LEU A 90 1.20 -17.85 -19.52
N ILE A 91 0.25 -18.00 -18.58
CA ILE A 91 -0.08 -19.29 -17.97
C ILE A 91 -0.64 -20.26 -19.03
N LEU A 92 -1.59 -19.80 -19.85
CA LEU A 92 -2.17 -20.60 -20.94
C LEU A 92 -1.14 -21.00 -22.00
N ALA A 93 -0.16 -20.16 -22.27
CA ALA A 93 0.94 -20.43 -23.19
C ALA A 93 1.96 -21.46 -22.64
N GLY A 94 1.81 -21.89 -21.38
CA GLY A 94 2.62 -22.92 -20.74
C GLY A 94 3.66 -22.42 -19.74
N THR A 95 3.61 -21.14 -19.36
CA THR A 95 4.46 -20.61 -18.28
C THR A 95 3.94 -21.10 -16.93
N ASN A 96 4.83 -21.48 -16.02
CA ASN A 96 4.42 -21.88 -14.68
C ASN A 96 3.80 -20.68 -13.94
N ILE A 97 2.70 -20.92 -13.23
CA ILE A 97 2.02 -19.92 -12.40
C ILE A 97 3.00 -19.27 -11.41
N ALA A 98 3.89 -20.06 -10.79
CA ALA A 98 4.88 -19.55 -9.86
C ALA A 98 5.86 -18.55 -10.51
N ASP A 99 6.23 -18.78 -11.77
CA ASP A 99 7.14 -17.90 -12.51
C ASP A 99 6.44 -16.58 -12.89
N VAL A 100 5.17 -16.66 -13.31
CA VAL A 100 4.35 -15.47 -13.60
C VAL A 100 4.13 -14.65 -12.33
N GLN A 101 3.81 -15.30 -11.21
CA GLN A 101 3.67 -14.63 -9.92
C GLN A 101 4.98 -13.95 -9.52
N SER A 102 6.12 -14.65 -9.62
CA SER A 102 7.42 -14.07 -9.31
C SER A 102 7.75 -12.87 -10.21
N MET A 103 7.38 -12.92 -11.50
CA MET A 103 7.55 -11.79 -12.42
C MET A 103 6.78 -10.54 -11.96
N VAL A 104 5.52 -10.70 -11.55
CA VAL A 104 4.69 -9.61 -11.03
C VAL A 104 5.25 -9.08 -9.71
N GLU A 105 5.57 -9.97 -8.76
CA GLU A 105 6.14 -9.60 -7.45
C GLU A 105 7.46 -8.84 -7.61
N ASN A 106 8.35 -9.30 -8.47
CA ASN A 106 9.64 -8.65 -8.73
C ASN A 106 9.43 -7.27 -9.35
N HIS A 107 8.50 -7.13 -10.30
CA HIS A 107 8.22 -5.83 -10.90
C HIS A 107 7.61 -4.86 -9.89
N MET A 108 6.67 -5.31 -9.05
CA MET A 108 6.11 -4.48 -7.97
C MET A 108 7.20 -4.06 -6.97
N LYS A 109 8.12 -4.96 -6.62
CA LYS A 109 9.28 -4.64 -5.77
C LYS A 109 10.13 -3.52 -6.36
N GLU A 110 10.43 -3.59 -7.67
CA GLU A 110 11.17 -2.54 -8.37
C GLU A 110 10.43 -1.20 -8.39
N LEU A 111 9.11 -1.23 -8.62
CA LEU A 111 8.28 -0.03 -8.59
C LEU A 111 8.33 0.63 -7.22
N VAL A 112 8.12 -0.14 -6.14
CA VAL A 112 8.21 0.37 -4.77
C VAL A 112 9.57 0.99 -4.52
N LEU A 113 10.68 0.30 -4.83
CA LEU A 113 12.03 0.86 -4.65
C LEU A 113 12.24 2.17 -5.41
N LYS A 114 11.66 2.31 -6.60
CA LYS A 114 11.84 3.50 -7.44
C LYS A 114 10.97 4.68 -7.00
N SER A 115 9.77 4.41 -6.48
CA SER A 115 8.78 5.46 -6.16
C SER A 115 8.57 5.67 -4.66
N PHE A 116 9.30 4.96 -3.80
CA PHE A 116 9.17 5.10 -2.36
C PHE A 116 9.54 6.52 -1.91
N ASP A 117 8.67 7.13 -1.12
CA ASP A 117 8.88 8.44 -0.51
C ASP A 117 8.67 8.29 1.00
N PRO A 118 9.75 8.37 1.81
CA PRO A 118 9.66 8.15 3.25
C PRO A 118 8.70 9.12 3.93
N LYS A 119 8.60 10.37 3.44
CA LYS A 119 7.73 11.38 4.04
C LYS A 119 6.26 11.06 3.80
N LYS A 120 5.91 10.57 2.61
CA LYS A 120 4.53 10.14 2.32
C LYS A 120 4.17 8.89 3.11
N ALA A 121 5.10 7.96 3.23
CA ALA A 121 4.90 6.74 3.97
C ALA A 121 4.68 7.01 5.48
N ASP A 122 5.42 7.96 6.07
CA ASP A 122 5.24 8.36 7.48
C ASP A 122 3.91 9.07 7.77
N LYS A 123 3.27 9.69 6.76
CA LYS A 123 1.92 10.27 6.93
C LYS A 123 0.87 9.21 7.27
N ILE A 124 1.06 7.97 6.83
CA ILE A 124 0.15 6.86 7.12
C ILE A 124 0.01 6.66 8.64
N PHE A 125 1.09 6.87 9.41
CA PHE A 125 1.03 6.81 10.87
C PHE A 125 0.49 8.08 11.53
N SER A 126 0.49 9.20 10.81
CA SER A 126 0.13 10.51 11.36
C SER A 126 -1.38 10.77 11.35
N GLU A 127 -2.13 10.11 10.46
CA GLU A 127 -3.56 10.40 10.25
C GLU A 127 -4.49 9.60 11.19
N ASP A 128 -4.23 8.31 11.42
CA ASP A 128 -5.13 7.45 12.19
C ASP A 128 -4.53 6.87 13.49
N GLY A 129 -3.20 6.96 13.68
CA GLY A 129 -2.50 6.44 14.87
C GLY A 129 -2.57 4.91 15.07
N GLU A 130 -3.41 4.21 14.32
CA GLU A 130 -3.56 2.77 14.34
C GLU A 130 -2.63 2.10 13.31
N THR A 131 -2.23 0.86 13.61
CA THR A 131 -1.43 0.06 12.68
C THR A 131 -2.31 -0.44 11.53
N PRO A 132 -1.98 -0.14 10.27
CA PRO A 132 -2.79 -0.61 9.15
C PRO A 132 -2.82 -2.13 9.05
N SER A 133 -4.00 -2.73 8.84
CA SER A 133 -4.15 -4.18 8.72
C SER A 133 -3.39 -4.77 7.53
N TRP A 134 -3.28 -4.04 6.42
CA TRP A 134 -2.49 -4.47 5.27
C TRP A 134 -1.01 -4.65 5.61
N LEU A 135 -0.49 -3.93 6.62
CA LEU A 135 0.91 -4.03 7.01
C LEU A 135 1.21 -5.38 7.65
N THR A 136 0.29 -5.91 8.46
CA THR A 136 0.44 -7.23 9.08
C THR A 136 0.35 -8.36 8.06
N GLU A 137 -0.43 -8.18 6.98
CA GLU A 137 -0.49 -9.11 5.86
C GLU A 137 0.83 -9.11 5.06
N ILE A 138 1.36 -7.93 4.74
CA ILE A 138 2.61 -7.79 3.96
C ILE A 138 3.79 -8.46 4.68
N ILE A 139 3.94 -8.26 5.99
CA ILE A 139 5.05 -8.86 6.74
C ILE A 139 4.95 -10.40 6.83
N GLY A 140 3.80 -10.99 6.53
CA GLY A 140 3.63 -12.44 6.45
C GLY A 140 4.48 -13.08 5.32
N HIS A 141 4.81 -12.30 4.29
CA HIS A 141 5.52 -12.80 3.12
C HIS A 141 7.03 -12.47 3.16
N PRO A 142 7.93 -13.46 3.01
CA PRO A 142 9.38 -13.24 3.03
C PRO A 142 9.88 -12.23 1.99
N THR A 143 9.31 -12.22 0.78
CA THR A 143 9.69 -11.30 -0.31
C THR A 143 9.53 -9.84 0.12
N TRP A 144 8.42 -9.52 0.79
CA TRP A 144 8.14 -8.17 1.24
C TRP A 144 8.95 -7.80 2.48
N ARG A 145 9.19 -8.73 3.41
CA ARG A 145 10.13 -8.50 4.53
C ARG A 145 11.51 -8.10 4.03
N SER A 146 12.04 -8.82 3.04
CA SER A 146 13.31 -8.48 2.37
C SER A 146 13.30 -7.07 1.75
N LEU A 147 12.19 -6.67 1.13
CA LEU A 147 12.04 -5.31 0.59
C LEU A 147 12.06 -4.25 1.71
N ILE A 148 11.35 -4.50 2.82
CA ILE A 148 11.33 -3.58 3.98
C ILE A 148 12.73 -3.41 4.57
N TYR A 149 13.50 -4.48 4.75
CA TYR A 149 14.87 -4.37 5.25
C TYR A 149 15.74 -3.50 4.34
N ARG A 150 15.67 -3.72 3.03
CA ARG A 150 16.40 -2.91 2.05
C ARG A 150 15.99 -1.43 2.10
N LEU A 151 14.68 -1.15 2.16
CA LEU A 151 14.19 0.23 2.27
C LEU A 151 14.64 0.88 3.57
N ALA A 152 14.68 0.14 4.68
CA ALA A 152 15.11 0.67 5.97
C ALA A 152 16.61 0.97 6.01
N GLU A 153 17.44 0.21 5.28
CA GLU A 153 18.85 0.56 5.08
C GLU A 153 19.01 1.86 4.29
N GLU A 154 18.21 2.04 3.23
CA GLU A 154 18.25 3.24 2.39
C GLU A 154 17.64 4.47 3.09
N TYR A 155 16.64 4.29 3.97
CA TYR A 155 15.91 5.34 4.67
C TYR A 155 15.81 5.08 6.19
N PRO A 156 16.91 5.23 6.94
CA PRO A 156 16.98 4.85 8.36
C PRO A 156 16.10 5.71 9.29
N ASP A 157 15.78 6.94 8.88
CA ASP A 157 14.96 7.87 9.67
C ASP A 157 13.45 7.70 9.45
N CYS A 158 13.04 6.79 8.55
CA CYS A 158 11.63 6.58 8.21
C CYS A 158 10.91 5.84 9.33
N LEU A 159 9.90 6.47 9.93
CA LEU A 159 9.17 5.92 11.07
C LEU A 159 8.42 4.64 10.71
N ILE A 160 7.77 4.61 9.54
CA ILE A 160 6.99 3.43 9.12
C ILE A 160 7.87 2.20 8.93
N LEU A 161 9.04 2.36 8.33
CA LEU A 161 9.98 1.25 8.13
C LEU A 161 10.52 0.75 9.47
N ASN A 162 10.88 1.67 10.36
CA ASN A 162 11.38 1.31 11.66
C ASN A 162 10.35 0.55 12.50
N PHE A 163 9.11 1.03 12.51
CA PHE A 163 8.01 0.35 13.18
C PHE A 163 7.72 -1.01 12.54
N THR A 164 7.76 -1.11 11.21
CA THR A 164 7.54 -2.38 10.51
C THR A 164 8.61 -3.41 10.86
N ILE A 165 9.88 -3.02 10.98
CA ILE A 165 10.96 -3.93 11.46
C ILE A 165 10.65 -4.45 12.86
N LYS A 166 10.16 -3.59 13.75
CA LYS A 166 9.73 -4.00 15.09
C LYS A 166 8.59 -5.03 15.03
N LEU A 167 7.58 -4.81 14.19
CA LEU A 167 6.49 -5.78 13.98
C LEU A 167 7.01 -7.11 13.43
N ILE A 168 7.95 -7.08 12.49
CA ILE A 168 8.57 -8.29 11.93
C ILE A 168 9.31 -9.07 13.03
N SER A 169 10.01 -8.37 13.93
CA SER A 169 10.66 -8.98 15.08
C SER A 169 9.66 -9.52 16.12
N ASP A 170 8.56 -8.81 16.39
CA ASP A 170 7.49 -9.28 17.28
C ASP A 170 6.80 -10.52 16.74
N ALA A 171 6.68 -10.64 15.41
CA ALA A 171 6.12 -11.81 14.73
C ALA A 171 7.05 -13.04 14.70
N GLY A 172 8.31 -12.93 15.18
CA GLY A 172 9.24 -14.05 15.27
C GLY A 172 10.18 -14.21 14.07
N PHE A 173 10.17 -13.28 13.11
CA PHE A 173 11.03 -13.34 11.91
C PHE A 173 12.36 -12.57 12.09
N GLN A 174 12.80 -12.32 13.33
CA GLN A 174 14.03 -11.56 13.59
C GLN A 174 15.31 -12.23 13.06
N SER A 175 15.30 -13.55 12.84
CA SER A 175 16.45 -14.28 12.29
C SER A 175 16.70 -13.98 10.81
N GLU A 176 15.73 -13.39 10.11
CA GLU A 176 15.88 -12.95 8.71
C GLU A 176 16.57 -11.58 8.60
N ILE A 177 16.76 -10.88 9.73
CA ILE A 177 17.49 -9.62 9.80
C ILE A 177 18.99 -9.94 9.81
N THR A 178 19.53 -10.30 8.66
CA THR A 178 20.96 -10.60 8.51
C THR A 178 21.83 -9.35 8.43
N SER A 179 21.22 -8.18 8.23
CA SER A 179 21.96 -6.92 8.19
C SER A 179 22.18 -6.34 9.58
N ILE A 180 23.42 -6.40 10.03
CA ILE A 180 23.90 -5.77 11.27
C ILE A 180 23.55 -4.28 11.27
N SER A 181 23.61 -3.60 10.11
CA SER A 181 23.32 -2.17 10.00
C SER A 181 21.85 -1.84 10.30
N THR A 182 20.90 -2.62 9.79
CA THR A 182 19.46 -2.43 10.08
C THR A 182 19.12 -2.81 11.52
N ALA A 183 19.69 -3.92 12.02
CA ALA A 183 19.48 -4.38 13.39
C ALA A 183 20.05 -3.39 14.42
N ALA A 184 21.26 -2.88 14.20
CA ALA A 184 21.98 -2.00 15.13
C ALA A 184 21.33 -0.61 15.27
N GLN A 185 20.53 -0.18 14.31
CA GLN A 185 19.79 1.08 14.37
C GLN A 185 18.65 1.04 15.41
N GLN A 186 18.17 -0.14 15.79
CA GLN A 186 17.09 -0.29 16.76
C GLN A 186 17.50 -1.18 17.94
N ILE A 187 17.73 -0.57 19.10
CA ILE A 187 18.26 -1.26 20.27
C ILE A 187 17.39 -2.45 20.73
N GLU A 188 16.06 -2.36 20.62
CA GLU A 188 15.13 -3.44 20.98
C GLU A 188 15.25 -4.64 20.04
N VAL A 189 15.40 -4.39 18.73
CA VAL A 189 15.55 -5.43 17.70
C VAL A 189 16.95 -6.06 17.83
N PHE A 190 17.98 -5.22 17.97
CA PHE A 190 19.35 -5.66 18.22
C PHE A 190 19.44 -6.59 19.44
N SER A 191 18.86 -6.20 20.57
CA SER A 191 18.94 -6.99 21.81
C SER A 191 18.20 -8.33 21.71
N ARG A 192 17.12 -8.41 20.91
CA ARG A 192 16.45 -9.69 20.62
C ARG A 192 17.24 -10.58 19.67
N ILE A 193 17.83 -10.02 18.62
CA ILE A 193 18.71 -10.74 17.71
C ILE A 193 19.91 -11.28 18.50
N LEU A 194 20.60 -10.42 19.25
CA LEU A 194 21.74 -10.79 20.10
C LEU A 194 21.37 -11.91 21.08
N LYS A 195 20.22 -11.79 21.76
CA LYS A 195 19.75 -12.84 22.67
C LYS A 195 19.53 -14.16 21.93
N THR A 196 18.90 -14.13 20.77
CA THR A 196 18.63 -15.32 19.95
C THR A 196 19.93 -15.95 19.45
N SER A 197 20.88 -15.15 18.96
CA SER A 197 22.19 -15.61 18.51
C SER A 197 23.00 -16.21 19.66
N ILE A 198 23.02 -15.60 20.85
CA ILE A 198 23.70 -16.15 22.03
C ILE A 198 23.05 -17.46 22.49
N SER A 199 21.72 -17.51 22.55
CA SER A 199 20.99 -18.73 22.90
C SER A 199 21.28 -19.86 21.91
N SER A 200 21.24 -19.57 20.61
CA SER A 200 21.56 -20.54 19.55
C SER A 200 23.01 -21.02 19.64
N TYR A 201 23.96 -20.12 19.90
CA TYR A 201 25.37 -20.47 20.11
C TYR A 201 25.57 -21.37 21.33
N LEU A 202 24.90 -21.08 22.45
CA LEU A 202 25.00 -21.88 23.68
C LEU A 202 24.34 -23.26 23.56
N GLU A 203 23.28 -23.37 22.76
CA GLU A 203 22.55 -24.63 22.52
C GLU A 203 23.22 -25.51 21.46
N SER A 204 23.99 -24.93 20.54
CA SER A 204 24.76 -25.70 19.55
C SER A 204 25.84 -26.56 20.24
N SER A 205 25.79 -27.87 20.01
CA SER A 205 26.78 -28.82 20.54
C SER A 205 27.99 -29.00 19.62
N ASP A 206 27.94 -28.46 18.40
CA ASP A 206 28.93 -28.66 17.35
C ASP A 206 29.81 -27.42 17.17
N ASP A 207 31.13 -27.59 17.24
CA ASP A 207 32.08 -26.46 17.20
C ASP A 207 32.18 -25.82 15.80
N ASP A 208 31.83 -26.57 14.74
CA ASP A 208 31.73 -26.06 13.37
C ASP A 208 30.49 -25.16 13.19
N GLU A 209 29.38 -25.46 13.88
CA GLU A 209 28.16 -24.67 13.87
C GLU A 209 28.35 -23.36 14.65
N LYS A 210 29.04 -23.43 15.79
CA LYS A 210 29.47 -22.26 16.57
C LYS A 210 30.33 -21.29 15.77
N SER A 211 31.26 -21.82 14.98
CA SER A 211 32.18 -20.99 14.18
C SER A 211 31.43 -20.22 13.08
N LYS A 212 30.44 -20.85 12.43
CA LYS A 212 29.57 -20.19 11.44
C LYS A 212 28.68 -19.12 12.05
N LEU A 213 28.07 -19.41 13.21
CA LEU A 213 27.21 -18.45 13.91
C LEU A 213 27.97 -17.18 14.33
N ILE A 214 29.28 -17.27 14.61
CA ILE A 214 30.14 -16.12 14.90
C ILE A 214 30.47 -15.34 13.61
N GLU A 215 30.74 -16.01 12.49
CA GLU A 215 30.99 -15.35 11.20
C GLU A 215 29.76 -14.58 10.68
N ASP A 216 28.56 -15.14 10.84
CA ASP A 216 27.30 -14.48 10.42
C ASP A 216 26.98 -13.22 11.25
N CYS A 217 27.65 -13.01 12.39
CA CYS A 217 27.49 -11.84 13.26
C CYS A 217 28.57 -10.76 13.04
N ALA A 218 29.56 -10.98 12.16
CA ALA A 218 30.71 -10.10 11.92
C ALA A 218 30.53 -9.20 10.68
#